data_AF-A0A969HYZ6-F1
#
_entry.id   AF-A0A969HYZ6-F1
#
_cell.length_a   1.000
_cell.length_b   1.000
_cell.length_c   1.000
_cell.angle_alpha   90.00
_cell.angle_beta   90.00
_cell.angle_gamma   90.00
#
_symmetry.space_group_name_H-M   'P 1'
#
loop_
_entity.id
_entity.type
_entity.pdbx_description
1 polymer ?
#
loop_
_entity_poly.entity_id
_entity_poly.type
_entity_poly.pdbx_seq_one_letter_code
_entity_poly.pdbx_strand_id
1 'polypeptide(L)'
;MSVTEWDKLLRVGEAQARDVRLDCTLLIGLGLVLIASGIGLRDPWPADEPRFALIARDMVTTGDWLVPRIGGDLYADKPPLYFWLTALLLEVTQSLRLAFLAPSLLSALGCTLLIYDLTRRLWNRETGLLAGLALLFIDSIRRGRRAKANPSY
;
A
#
# COMPACT_ATOMS: atom_id res chain seq x y z
N MET A 1 -17.90 15.21 44.84
CA MET A 1 -17.13 14.65 43.71
C MET A 1 -15.78 15.34 43.63
N SER A 2 -14.69 14.61 43.79
CA SER A 2 -13.33 15.16 43.80
C SER A 2 -12.76 15.34 42.39
N VAL A 3 -11.84 16.29 42.21
CA VAL A 3 -11.11 16.57 40.95
C VAL A 3 -10.46 15.30 40.36
N THR A 4 -10.06 14.36 41.23
CA THR A 4 -9.50 13.05 40.87
C THR A 4 -10.45 12.09 40.16
N GLU A 5 -11.78 12.29 40.23
CA GLU A 5 -12.74 11.50 39.44
C GLU A 5 -12.90 12.04 38.01
N TRP A 6 -12.74 13.35 37.82
CA TRP A 6 -12.74 13.97 36.50
C TRP A 6 -11.49 13.57 35.70
N ASP A 7 -10.33 13.45 36.35
CA ASP A 7 -9.11 12.93 35.71
C ASP A 7 -9.20 11.44 35.32
N LYS A 8 -10.03 10.66 36.03
CA LYS A 8 -10.31 9.26 35.69
C LYS A 8 -11.31 9.10 34.54
N LEU A 9 -12.29 10.00 34.46
CA LEU A 9 -13.25 10.06 33.35
C LEU A 9 -12.62 10.65 32.07
N LEU A 10 -11.66 11.57 32.23
CA LEU A 10 -10.80 12.08 31.18
C LEU A 10 -9.55 11.22 30.95
N ARG A 11 -9.60 9.91 31.27
CA ARG A 11 -8.66 8.92 30.72
C ARG A 11 -8.85 8.82 29.21
N VAL A 12 -8.47 9.88 28.50
CA VAL A 12 -7.97 9.87 27.14
C VAL A 12 -6.97 8.71 27.10
N GLY A 13 -7.38 7.62 26.47
CA GLY A 13 -6.84 6.30 26.73
C GLY A 13 -5.33 6.26 26.55
N GLU A 14 -4.62 5.98 27.64
CA GLU A 14 -3.27 5.40 27.63
C GLU A 14 -3.37 4.06 26.88
N ALA A 15 -3.37 4.10 25.54
CA ALA A 15 -3.44 2.92 24.72
C ALA A 15 -2.21 2.06 25.04
N GLN A 16 -2.44 0.92 25.67
CA GLN A 16 -1.34 0.05 26.09
C GLN A 16 -0.56 -0.41 24.85
N ALA A 17 0.76 -0.62 24.97
CA ALA A 17 1.55 -1.01 23.80
C ALA A 17 1.03 -2.30 23.11
N ARG A 18 0.37 -3.18 23.88
CA ARG A 18 -0.32 -4.38 23.36
C ARG A 18 -1.48 -4.03 22.43
N ASP A 19 -2.27 -3.05 22.82
CA ASP A 19 -3.46 -2.61 22.12
C ASP A 19 -3.13 -2.02 20.75
N VAL A 20 -2.10 -1.18 20.71
CA VAL A 20 -1.57 -0.60 19.46
C VAL A 20 -1.03 -1.71 18.54
N ARG A 21 -0.36 -2.72 19.09
CA ARG A 21 0.12 -3.88 18.31
C ARG A 21 -1.04 -4.66 17.72
N LEU A 22 -2.10 -4.91 18.50
CA LEU A 22 -3.29 -5.62 18.00
C LEU A 22 -3.94 -4.86 16.86
N ASP A 23 -4.12 -3.55 17.00
CA ASP A 23 -4.69 -2.70 15.94
C ASP A 23 -3.84 -2.75 14.67
N CYS A 24 -2.52 -2.59 14.79
CA CYS A 24 -1.61 -2.69 13.65
C CYS A 24 -1.66 -4.07 12.99
N THR A 25 -1.66 -5.17 13.78
CA THR A 25 -1.76 -6.52 13.21
C THR A 25 -3.08 -6.76 12.51
N LEU A 26 -4.18 -6.22 13.04
CA LEU A 26 -5.51 -6.29 12.45
C LEU A 26 -5.56 -5.51 11.13
N LEU A 27 -5.06 -4.27 11.11
CA LEU A 27 -5.01 -3.44 9.91
C LEU A 27 -4.11 -4.05 8.83
N ILE A 28 -2.97 -4.62 9.21
CA ILE A 28 -2.07 -5.32 8.29
C ILE A 28 -2.75 -6.57 7.75
N GLY A 29 -3.32 -7.43 8.61
CA GLY A 29 -3.98 -8.66 8.19
C GLY A 29 -5.17 -8.39 7.27
N LEU A 30 -6.04 -7.46 7.66
CA LEU A 30 -7.18 -7.04 6.84
C LEU A 30 -6.74 -6.36 5.55
N GLY A 31 -5.73 -5.50 5.61
CA GLY A 31 -5.14 -4.86 4.44
C GLY A 31 -4.58 -5.87 3.45
N LEU A 32 -3.82 -6.87 3.92
CA LEU A 32 -3.33 -7.96 3.09
C LEU A 32 -4.48 -8.71 2.42
N VAL A 33 -5.52 -9.09 3.17
CA VAL A 33 -6.67 -9.81 2.60
C VAL A 33 -7.43 -8.96 1.57
N LEU A 34 -7.77 -7.71 1.89
CA LEU A 34 -8.58 -6.84 1.03
C LEU A 34 -7.81 -6.32 -0.19
N ILE A 35 -6.53 -5.99 -0.02
CA ILE A 35 -5.68 -5.48 -1.10
C ILE A 35 -5.23 -6.65 -1.98
N ALA A 36 -4.74 -7.76 -1.41
CA ALA A 36 -4.30 -8.90 -2.19
C ALA A 36 -5.45 -9.62 -2.91
N SER A 37 -6.66 -9.67 -2.34
CA SER A 37 -7.83 -10.22 -3.06
C SER A 37 -8.23 -9.33 -4.24
N GLY A 38 -8.22 -8.01 -4.08
CA GLY A 38 -8.51 -7.06 -5.16
C GLY A 38 -7.44 -7.00 -6.26
N ILE A 39 -6.20 -7.39 -5.94
CA ILE A 39 -5.08 -7.46 -6.87
C ILE A 39 -4.99 -8.85 -7.54
N GLY A 40 -5.23 -9.94 -6.78
CA GLY A 40 -5.10 -11.31 -7.27
C GLY A 40 -6.22 -11.76 -8.21
N LEU A 41 -7.40 -11.11 -8.13
CA LEU A 41 -8.55 -11.31 -9.02
C LEU A 41 -8.51 -10.45 -10.29
N ARG A 42 -7.45 -9.64 -10.49
CA ARG A 42 -7.29 -8.80 -11.66
C ARG A 42 -5.99 -9.17 -12.37
N ASP A 43 -6.09 -9.64 -13.59
CA ASP A 43 -4.92 -9.66 -14.47
C ASP A 43 -4.42 -8.22 -14.65
N PRO A 44 -3.10 -8.03 -14.78
CA PRO A 44 -2.53 -6.72 -14.98
C PRO A 44 -3.15 -6.06 -16.22
N TRP A 45 -3.91 -4.99 -16.01
CA TRP A 45 -4.65 -4.27 -17.06
C TRP A 45 -4.74 -2.79 -16.70
N PRO A 46 -4.15 -1.88 -17.48
CA PRO A 46 -4.14 -1.86 -18.95
C PRO A 46 -2.74 -2.07 -19.56
N ALA A 47 -2.65 -2.03 -20.88
CA ALA A 47 -1.47 -2.26 -21.75
C ALA A 47 -0.12 -1.62 -21.36
N ASP A 48 -0.07 -0.75 -20.33
CA ASP A 48 1.15 -0.14 -19.80
C ASP A 48 1.81 -0.93 -18.66
N GLU A 49 1.08 -1.82 -17.97
CA GLU A 49 1.62 -2.64 -16.88
C GLU A 49 2.75 -3.61 -17.32
N PRO A 50 2.68 -4.29 -18.49
CA PRO A 50 3.82 -5.08 -18.97
C PRO A 50 5.03 -4.21 -19.35
N ARG A 51 4.84 -2.94 -19.70
CA ARG A 51 5.95 -2.04 -20.06
C ARG A 51 6.81 -1.69 -18.86
N PHE A 52 6.20 -1.39 -17.71
CA PHE A 52 6.95 -1.11 -16.47
C PHE A 52 7.70 -2.33 -15.96
N ALA A 53 7.08 -3.50 -16.11
CA ALA A 53 7.67 -4.80 -15.88
C ALA A 53 8.92 -5.04 -16.74
N LEU A 54 8.84 -4.73 -18.04
CA LEU A 54 9.96 -4.84 -18.97
C LEU A 54 11.08 -3.83 -18.67
N ILE A 55 10.73 -2.58 -18.37
CA ILE A 55 11.72 -1.55 -17.96
C ILE A 55 12.47 -2.01 -16.72
N ALA A 56 11.76 -2.50 -15.69
CA ALA A 56 12.41 -3.00 -14.48
C ALA A 56 13.33 -4.20 -14.76
N ARG A 57 12.92 -5.11 -15.65
CA ARG A 57 13.77 -6.23 -16.08
C ARG A 57 15.01 -5.73 -16.83
N ASP A 58 14.83 -4.82 -17.79
CA ASP A 58 15.91 -4.28 -18.61
C ASP A 58 16.92 -3.49 -17.73
N MET A 59 16.47 -2.81 -16.67
CA MET A 59 17.35 -2.16 -15.67
C MET A 59 18.20 -3.17 -14.90
N VAL A 60 17.60 -4.29 -14.45
CA VAL A 60 18.32 -5.36 -13.75
C VAL A 60 19.33 -6.04 -14.69
N THR A 61 18.96 -6.31 -15.95
CA THR A 61 19.84 -7.00 -16.90
C THR A 61 20.97 -6.13 -17.43
N THR A 62 20.72 -4.84 -17.65
CA THR A 62 21.71 -3.91 -18.24
C THR A 62 22.61 -3.29 -17.17
N GLY A 63 22.15 -3.20 -15.91
CA GLY A 63 22.86 -2.49 -14.84
C GLY A 63 22.73 -0.97 -14.92
N ASP A 64 21.95 -0.46 -15.88
CA ASP A 64 21.68 0.97 -16.05
C ASP A 64 20.46 1.37 -15.21
N TRP A 65 20.72 1.76 -13.96
CA TRP A 65 19.66 2.20 -13.03
C TRP A 65 19.29 3.67 -13.22
N LEU A 66 20.17 4.50 -13.80
CA LEU A 66 19.97 5.94 -13.88
C LEU A 66 18.95 6.35 -14.95
N VAL A 67 18.96 5.67 -16.08
CA VAL A 67 18.14 6.02 -17.26
C VAL A 67 17.27 4.81 -17.63
N PRO A 68 15.94 4.88 -17.45
CA PRO A 68 15.06 3.78 -17.82
C PRO A 68 15.08 3.59 -19.34
N ARG A 69 15.09 2.33 -19.78
CA ARG A 69 15.02 1.94 -21.19
C ARG A 69 13.93 0.91 -21.40
N ILE A 70 13.34 0.88 -22.58
CA ILE A 70 12.40 -0.15 -23.00
C ILE A 70 12.81 -0.67 -24.38
N GLY A 71 13.23 -1.93 -24.47
CA GLY A 71 13.63 -2.52 -25.75
C GLY A 71 14.78 -1.80 -26.46
N GLY A 72 15.63 -1.07 -25.72
CA GLY A 72 16.75 -0.28 -26.24
C GLY A 72 16.48 1.22 -26.32
N ASP A 73 15.23 1.65 -26.40
CA ASP A 73 14.85 3.06 -26.47
C ASP A 73 14.78 3.71 -25.09
N LEU A 74 15.10 5.00 -25.04
CA LEU A 74 15.19 5.78 -23.81
C LEU A 74 13.78 6.16 -23.33
N TYR A 75 13.45 5.79 -22.09
CA TYR A 75 12.14 6.04 -21.50
C TYR A 75 12.25 7.00 -20.31
N ALA A 76 12.27 8.31 -20.60
CA ALA A 76 12.45 9.37 -19.60
C ALA A 76 11.15 10.08 -19.19
N ASP A 77 9.98 9.57 -19.61
CA ASP A 77 8.68 10.22 -19.37
C ASP A 77 8.24 10.21 -17.91
N LYS A 78 8.78 9.28 -17.10
CA LYS A 78 8.40 9.10 -15.69
C LYS A 78 9.62 9.01 -14.78
N PRO A 79 9.53 9.54 -13.55
CA PRO A 79 10.63 9.47 -12.59
C PRO A 79 10.98 8.00 -12.27
N PRO A 80 12.28 7.67 -12.09
CA PRO A 80 12.74 6.28 -12.04
C PRO A 80 12.44 5.56 -10.72
N LEU A 81 11.95 6.27 -9.70
CA LEU A 81 11.72 5.73 -8.36
C LEU A 81 10.83 4.49 -8.35
N TYR A 82 9.75 4.49 -9.15
CA TYR A 82 8.88 3.33 -9.25
C TYR A 82 9.61 2.13 -9.89
N PHE A 83 10.40 2.38 -10.93
CA PHE A 83 11.17 1.33 -11.61
C PHE A 83 12.26 0.75 -10.71
N TRP A 84 12.92 1.57 -9.88
CA TRP A 84 13.88 1.08 -8.88
C TRP A 84 13.25 0.13 -7.89
N LEU A 85 12.08 0.50 -7.33
CA LEU A 85 11.36 -0.35 -6.39
C LEU A 85 10.95 -1.67 -7.04
N THR A 86 10.43 -1.63 -8.27
CA THR A 86 10.04 -2.84 -9.01
C THR A 86 11.27 -3.68 -9.39
N ALA A 87 12.38 -3.08 -9.80
CA ALA A 87 13.62 -3.77 -10.15
C ALA A 87 14.24 -4.48 -8.93
N LEU A 88 14.33 -3.81 -7.77
CA LEU A 88 14.80 -4.41 -6.52
C LEU A 88 13.92 -5.60 -6.10
N LEU A 89 12.60 -5.45 -6.18
CA LEU A 89 11.68 -6.53 -5.83
C LEU A 89 11.71 -7.67 -6.85
N LEU A 90 12.03 -7.38 -8.11
CA LEU A 90 12.26 -8.40 -9.13
C LEU A 90 13.52 -9.21 -8.83
N GLU A 91 14.60 -8.55 -8.42
CA GLU A 91 15.85 -9.21 -8.02
C GLU A 91 15.64 -10.15 -6.82
N VAL A 92 14.86 -9.72 -5.82
CA VAL A 92 14.56 -10.54 -4.62
C VAL A 92 13.55 -11.64 -4.89
N THR A 93 12.46 -11.33 -5.61
CA THR A 93 11.30 -12.24 -5.73
C THR A 93 11.39 -13.14 -6.95
N GLN A 94 12.22 -12.80 -7.95
CA GLN A 94 12.37 -13.49 -9.24
C GLN A 94 11.03 -13.69 -9.99
N SER A 95 9.99 -12.99 -9.56
CA SER A 95 8.64 -13.09 -10.08
C SER A 95 8.18 -11.70 -10.50
N LEU A 96 8.00 -11.54 -11.80
CA LEU A 96 7.57 -10.29 -12.42
C LEU A 96 6.21 -9.83 -11.91
N ARG A 97 5.31 -10.78 -11.63
CA ARG A 97 4.00 -10.50 -11.03
C ARG A 97 4.18 -9.92 -9.62
N LEU A 98 4.91 -10.61 -8.75
CA LEU A 98 5.08 -10.15 -7.37
C LEU A 98 5.86 -8.82 -7.28
N ALA A 99 6.87 -8.64 -8.12
CA ALA A 99 7.65 -7.41 -8.18
C ALA A 99 6.83 -6.18 -8.61
N PHE A 100 5.86 -6.38 -9.50
CA PHE A 100 4.93 -5.34 -9.91
C PHE A 100 3.88 -5.02 -8.83
N LEU A 101 3.40 -6.06 -8.14
CA LEU A 101 2.34 -5.97 -7.15
C LEU A 101 2.83 -5.39 -5.81
N ALA A 102 4.01 -5.81 -5.37
CA ALA A 102 4.54 -5.52 -4.04
C ALA A 102 4.71 -4.02 -3.73
N PRO A 103 5.21 -3.13 -4.61
CA PRO A 103 5.28 -1.70 -4.33
C PRO A 103 3.92 -1.09 -3.98
N SER A 104 2.88 -1.48 -4.72
CA SER A 104 1.52 -0.96 -4.51
C SER A 104 0.92 -1.46 -3.20
N LEU A 105 1.12 -2.75 -2.88
CA LEU A 105 0.66 -3.36 -1.64
C LEU A 105 1.34 -2.72 -0.42
N LEU A 106 2.67 -2.58 -0.46
CA LEU A 106 3.47 -1.98 0.61
C LEU A 106 3.11 -0.51 0.82
N SER A 107 2.93 0.25 -0.26
CA SER A 107 2.52 1.67 -0.17
C SER A 107 1.13 1.82 0.46
N ALA A 108 0.16 0.98 0.09
CA ALA A 108 -1.18 1.02 0.64
C ALA A 108 -1.22 0.63 2.13
N LEU A 109 -0.47 -0.40 2.52
CA LEU A 109 -0.31 -0.79 3.93
C LEU A 109 0.38 0.31 4.73
N GLY A 110 1.49 0.84 4.21
CA GLY A 110 2.23 1.94 4.84
C GLY A 110 1.36 3.18 5.06
N CYS A 111 0.57 3.57 4.05
CA CYS A 111 -0.36 4.68 4.16
C CYS A 111 -1.41 4.44 5.25
N THR A 112 -2.01 3.25 5.30
CA THR A 112 -2.99 2.86 6.34
C THR A 112 -2.39 2.96 7.74
N LEU A 113 -1.16 2.48 7.93
CA LEU A 113 -0.46 2.54 9.21
C LEU A 113 -0.09 3.97 9.61
N LEU A 114 0.33 4.80 8.65
CA LEU A 114 0.63 6.22 8.89
C LEU A 114 -0.64 6.99 9.25
N ILE A 115 -1.77 6.72 8.60
CA ILE A 115 -3.06 7.33 8.96
C ILE A 115 -3.45 6.91 10.37
N TYR A 116 -3.35 5.62 10.71
CA TYR A 116 -3.62 5.13 12.06
C TYR A 116 -2.72 5.82 13.09
N ASP A 117 -1.41 5.92 12.84
CA ASP A 117 -0.48 6.56 13.78
C ASP A 117 -0.76 8.06 13.93
N LEU A 118 -1.02 8.77 12.83
CA LEU A 118 -1.33 10.19 12.84
C LEU A 118 -2.63 10.49 13.61
N THR A 119 -3.70 9.76 13.31
CA THR A 119 -5.02 9.96 13.93
C THR A 119 -5.04 9.55 15.40
N ARG A 120 -4.31 8.49 15.76
CA ARG A 120 -4.08 8.09 17.15
C ARG A 120 -3.35 9.16 17.94
N ARG A 121 -2.35 9.83 17.34
CA ARG A 121 -1.59 10.92 17.99
C ARG A 121 -2.39 12.21 18.12
N LEU A 122 -3.28 12.49 17.18
CA LEU A 122 -4.08 13.73 17.16
C LEU A 122 -5.37 13.64 17.98
N TRP A 123 -5.98 12.46 18.05
CA TRP A 123 -7.21 12.24 18.80
C TRP A 123 -7.05 11.08 19.79
N ASN A 124 -7.43 9.87 19.39
CA ASN A 124 -7.53 8.70 20.26
C ASN A 124 -7.28 7.41 19.45
N ARG A 125 -7.06 6.30 20.15
CA ARG A 125 -6.90 4.97 19.53
C ARG A 125 -8.11 4.57 18.69
N GLU A 126 -9.32 4.73 19.21
CA GLU A 126 -10.56 4.30 18.54
C GLU A 126 -10.78 5.05 17.23
N THR A 127 -10.57 6.37 17.23
CA THR A 127 -10.65 7.18 16.01
C THR A 127 -9.59 6.79 15.00
N GLY A 128 -8.39 6.39 15.45
CA GLY A 128 -7.37 5.90 14.54
C GLY A 128 -7.69 4.55 13.91
N LEU A 129 -8.25 3.62 14.68
CA LEU A 129 -8.72 2.34 14.14
C LEU A 129 -9.83 2.55 13.11
N LEU A 130 -10.82 3.39 13.42
CA LEU A 130 -11.90 3.74 12.50
C LEU A 130 -11.38 4.39 11.21
N ALA A 131 -10.40 5.30 11.32
CA ALA A 131 -9.79 5.94 10.15
C ALA A 131 -9.05 4.93 9.25
N GLY A 132 -8.27 4.03 9.85
CA GLY A 132 -7.57 2.96 9.12
C GLY A 132 -8.55 2.00 8.42
N LEU A 133 -9.60 1.57 9.12
CA LEU A 133 -10.66 0.72 8.55
C LEU A 133 -11.42 1.42 7.42
N ALA A 134 -11.79 2.69 7.62
CA ALA A 134 -12.47 3.49 6.60
C ALA A 134 -11.63 3.60 5.33
N LEU A 135 -10.32 3.83 5.46
CA LEU A 135 -9.40 3.92 4.32
C LEU A 135 -9.36 2.60 3.55
N LEU A 136 -9.20 1.46 4.23
CA LEU A 136 -9.20 0.13 3.61
C LEU A 136 -10.51 -0.18 2.88
N PHE A 137 -11.65 0.21 3.45
CA PHE A 137 -12.96 0.05 2.83
C PHE A 137 -13.14 0.94 1.59
N ILE A 138 -12.76 2.21 1.67
CA ILE A 138 -12.86 3.13 0.53
C ILE A 138 -11.99 2.63 -0.63
N ASP A 139 -10.78 2.19 -0.32
CA ASP A 139 -9.82 1.68 -1.28
C ASP A 139 -10.30 0.38 -1.96
N SER A 140 -10.89 -0.55 -1.20
CA SER A 140 -11.50 -1.77 -1.75
C SER A 140 -12.69 -1.47 -2.65
N ILE A 141 -13.58 -0.55 -2.26
CA ILE A 141 -14.72 -0.12 -3.09
C ILE A 141 -14.23 0.57 -4.37
N ARG A 142 -13.23 1.45 -4.28
CA ARG A 142 -12.67 2.14 -5.45
C ARG A 142 -12.08 1.15 -6.45
N ARG A 143 -11.35 0.14 -5.96
CA ARG A 143 -10.84 -0.97 -6.79
C ARG A 143 -11.98 -1.76 -7.44
N GLY A 144 -13.01 -2.14 -6.67
CA GLY A 144 -14.18 -2.86 -7.19
C GLY A 144 -14.93 -2.10 -8.29
N ARG A 145 -15.04 -0.77 -8.17
CA ARG A 145 -15.65 0.07 -9.22
C ARG A 145 -14.80 0.14 -10.48
N ARG A 146 -13.47 0.27 -10.35
CA ARG A 146 -12.54 0.27 -11.50
C ARG A 146 -12.52 -1.06 -12.25
N ALA A 147 -12.78 -2.18 -11.56
CA ALA A 147 -12.91 -3.48 -12.20
C ALA A 147 -14.17 -3.58 -13.08
N LYS A 148 -15.27 -2.95 -12.68
CA LYS A 148 -16.55 -2.97 -13.43
C LYS A 148 -16.62 -1.93 -14.55
N ALA A 149 -15.87 -0.85 -14.45
CA ALA A 149 -15.96 0.30 -15.36
C ALA A 149 -15.30 0.08 -16.74
N ASN A 150 -14.74 -1.10 -17.03
CA ASN A 150 -14.12 -1.37 -18.31
C ASN A 150 -14.48 -2.78 -18.84
N PRO A 151 -15.72 -3.01 -19.29
CA PRO A 151 -16.04 -4.14 -20.15
C PRO A 151 -15.65 -3.77 -21.60
N SER A 152 -15.09 -4.72 -22.36
CA SER A 152 -14.68 -4.62 -23.79
C SER A 152 -13.36 -3.84 -24.00
N TYR A 153 -12.36 -4.39 -24.69
CA TYR A 153 -12.39 -5.10 -25.98
C TYR A 153 -11.65 -6.44 -25.97
#